data_AF-A0A938MA10-F1
#
_entry.id   AF-A0A938MA10-F1
#
_cell.length_a   1.000
_cell.length_b   1.000
_cell.length_c   1.000
_cell.angle_alpha   90.00
_cell.angle_beta   90.00
_cell.angle_gamma   90.00
#
_symmetry.space_group_name_H-M   'P 1'
#
loop_
_entity.id
_entity.type
_entity.pdbx_description
1 polymer ?
#
loop_
_entity_poly.entity_id
_entity_poly.type
_entity_poly.pdbx_seq_one_letter_code
_entity_poly.pdbx_strand_id
1 'polypeptide(L)'
;MAQNPHPPQAMKPKRRNQGLPAFLKPFFWESDLRQVNRRQHEFYIIERLIEHGDDRAIRWLRRNCPPARIAEVVRASRAISPNTANLWALLLDIPRGDIRCFSEPSLLPHSAFSRS
;
A
#
# COMPACT_ATOMS: atom_id res chain seq x y z
N MET A 1 -20.75 -42.14 39.66
CA MET A 1 -19.34 -41.69 39.60
C MET A 1 -18.81 -42.20 38.27
N ALA A 2 -18.36 -41.43 37.28
CA ALA A 2 -17.89 -40.06 37.24
C ALA A 2 -18.45 -39.35 35.99
N GLN A 3 -18.79 -38.07 36.13
CA GLN A 3 -19.02 -37.17 35.00
C GLN A 3 -17.66 -36.90 34.35
N ASN A 4 -17.52 -37.24 33.06
CA ASN A 4 -16.34 -36.86 32.29
C ASN A 4 -16.27 -35.33 32.23
N PRO A 5 -15.15 -34.70 32.63
CA PRO A 5 -15.04 -33.25 32.60
C PRO A 5 -14.97 -32.77 31.14
N HIS A 6 -15.72 -31.72 30.87
CA HIS A 6 -15.66 -30.95 29.63
C HIS A 6 -14.21 -30.49 29.37
N PRO A 7 -13.67 -30.63 28.15
CA PRO A 7 -12.32 -30.17 27.86
C PRO A 7 -12.23 -28.65 28.05
N PRO A 8 -11.11 -28.12 28.56
CA PRO A 8 -10.93 -26.68 28.69
C PRO A 8 -10.98 -26.05 27.29
N GLN A 9 -11.94 -25.15 27.09
CA GLN A 9 -12.09 -24.43 25.82
C GLN A 9 -10.79 -23.64 25.57
N ALA A 10 -10.00 -24.11 24.60
CA ALA A 10 -8.82 -23.42 24.15
C ALA A 10 -9.19 -21.97 23.78
N MET A 11 -8.50 -21.01 24.40
CA MET A 11 -8.67 -19.59 24.11
C MET A 11 -8.50 -19.36 22.62
N LYS A 12 -9.58 -19.00 21.93
CA LYS A 12 -9.56 -18.65 20.51
C LYS A 12 -8.59 -17.47 20.31
N PRO A 13 -7.65 -17.53 19.35
CA PRO A 13 -6.70 -16.45 19.14
C PRO A 13 -7.46 -15.15 18.82
N LYS A 14 -7.13 -14.09 19.55
CA LYS A 14 -7.69 -12.74 19.40
C LYS A 14 -7.59 -12.33 17.93
N ARG A 15 -8.73 -12.23 17.23
CA ARG A 15 -8.76 -11.79 15.83
C ARG A 15 -8.09 -10.42 15.75
N ARG A 16 -6.87 -10.37 15.23
CA ARG A 16 -6.22 -9.10 14.87
C ARG A 16 -7.13 -8.45 13.84
N ASN A 17 -7.74 -7.31 14.19
CA ASN A 17 -8.67 -6.56 13.35
C ASN A 17 -8.23 -6.61 11.88
N GLN A 18 -9.01 -7.33 11.05
CA GLN A 18 -8.71 -7.53 9.63
C GLN A 18 -9.11 -6.32 8.77
N GLY A 19 -9.86 -5.37 9.35
CA GLY A 19 -10.31 -4.15 8.70
C GLY A 19 -9.36 -2.96 8.92
N LEU A 20 -9.44 -1.99 8.02
CA LEU A 20 -8.74 -0.71 8.13
C LEU A 20 -9.39 0.19 9.20
N PRO A 21 -8.61 1.03 9.91
CA PRO A 21 -9.17 2.06 10.78
C PRO A 21 -10.13 3.00 10.05
N ALA A 22 -11.21 3.39 10.72
CA ALA A 22 -12.23 4.27 10.15
C ALA A 22 -11.69 5.63 9.67
N PHE A 23 -10.64 6.17 10.31
CA PHE A 23 -10.05 7.45 9.90
C PHE A 23 -9.37 7.40 8.52
N LEU A 24 -9.08 6.20 7.99
CA LEU A 24 -8.54 6.06 6.64
C LEU A 24 -9.61 6.14 5.56
N LYS A 25 -10.90 6.07 5.92
CA LYS A 25 -12.03 6.10 4.98
C LYS A 25 -11.95 7.20 3.91
N PRO A 26 -11.53 8.44 4.22
CA PRO A 26 -11.44 9.49 3.22
C PRO A 26 -10.49 9.19 2.05
N PHE A 27 -9.48 8.31 2.23
CA PHE A 27 -8.51 7.97 1.18
C PHE A 27 -8.96 6.84 0.24
N PHE A 28 -10.13 6.26 0.50
CA PHE A 28 -10.69 5.14 -0.26
C PHE A 28 -12.09 5.50 -0.80
N TRP A 29 -12.21 6.66 -1.45
CA TRP A 29 -13.51 7.16 -1.94
C TRP A 29 -14.18 6.25 -2.98
N GLU A 30 -13.40 5.48 -3.74
CA GLU A 30 -13.90 4.59 -4.81
C GLU A 30 -14.23 3.18 -4.33
N SER A 31 -13.89 2.85 -3.08
CA SER A 31 -13.98 1.48 -2.57
C SER A 31 -14.68 1.44 -1.22
N ASP A 32 -15.57 0.46 -1.02
CA ASP A 32 -16.12 0.22 0.31
C ASP A 32 -15.01 -0.29 1.23
N LEU A 33 -14.57 0.57 2.16
CA LEU A 33 -13.51 0.28 3.14
C LEU A 33 -13.75 -1.04 3.90
N ARG A 34 -15.00 -1.45 4.06
CA ARG A 34 -15.39 -2.70 4.74
C ARG A 34 -15.00 -3.95 3.96
N GLN A 35 -14.87 -3.82 2.64
CA GLN A 35 -14.44 -4.89 1.74
C GLN A 35 -12.92 -4.89 1.52
N VAL A 36 -12.22 -3.83 1.96
CA VAL A 36 -10.77 -3.75 1.82
C VAL A 36 -10.12 -4.60 2.91
N ASN A 37 -9.71 -5.82 2.52
CA ASN A 37 -8.95 -6.70 3.39
C ASN A 37 -7.48 -6.28 3.43
N ARG A 38 -6.96 -6.02 4.63
CA ARG A 38 -5.60 -5.49 4.81
C ARG A 38 -4.49 -6.39 4.28
N ARG A 39 -4.66 -7.71 4.29
CA ARG A 39 -3.65 -8.67 3.78
C ARG A 39 -3.77 -8.87 2.28
N GLN A 40 -4.99 -9.00 1.77
CA GLN A 40 -5.21 -9.27 0.35
C GLN A 40 -4.97 -8.02 -0.51
N HIS A 41 -5.27 -6.83 0.02
CA HIS A 41 -5.17 -5.56 -0.71
C HIS A 41 -4.01 -4.68 -0.21
N GLU A 42 -2.97 -5.28 0.37
CA GLU A 42 -1.85 -4.54 0.95
C GLU A 42 -1.21 -3.57 -0.05
N PHE A 43 -0.96 -4.02 -1.29
CA PHE A 43 -0.37 -3.19 -2.35
C PHE A 43 -1.20 -1.92 -2.59
N TYR A 44 -2.50 -2.10 -2.81
CA TYR A 44 -3.45 -1.00 -3.04
C TYR A 44 -3.56 -0.05 -1.85
N ILE A 45 -3.57 -0.59 -0.62
CA ILE A 45 -3.59 0.23 0.59
C ILE A 45 -2.34 1.09 0.69
N ILE A 46 -1.16 0.49 0.52
CA ILE A 46 0.10 1.22 0.56
C ILE A 46 0.10 2.30 -0.52
N GLU A 47 -0.21 1.93 -1.77
CA GLU A 47 -0.29 2.84 -2.92
C GLU A 47 -1.19 4.05 -2.64
N ARG A 48 -2.40 3.82 -2.14
CA ARG A 48 -3.33 4.91 -1.79
C ARG A 48 -2.81 5.80 -0.68
N LEU A 49 -2.22 5.22 0.37
CA LEU A 49 -1.73 6.01 1.49
C LEU A 49 -0.45 6.78 1.15
N ILE A 50 0.46 6.26 0.32
CA ILE A 50 1.67 6.99 -0.07
C ILE A 50 1.37 8.15 -1.03
N GLU A 51 0.32 8.04 -1.86
CA GLU A 51 -0.08 9.07 -2.83
C GLU A 51 -0.97 10.15 -2.22
N HIS A 52 -1.94 9.78 -1.36
CA HIS A 52 -2.97 10.71 -0.88
C HIS A 52 -3.06 10.81 0.64
N GLY A 53 -2.30 10.02 1.38
CA GLY A 53 -2.38 9.95 2.84
C GLY A 53 -1.90 11.23 3.51
N ASP A 54 -2.60 11.64 4.55
CA ASP A 54 -2.12 12.68 5.47
C ASP A 54 -1.08 12.13 6.46
N ASP A 55 -0.49 13.02 7.25
CA ASP A 55 0.46 12.69 8.31
C ASP A 55 0.00 11.54 9.23
N ARG A 56 -1.30 11.49 9.56
CA ARG A 56 -1.86 10.46 10.43
C ARG A 56 -1.91 9.12 9.72
N ALA A 57 -2.29 9.10 8.45
CA ALA A 57 -2.29 7.92 7.60
C ALA A 57 -0.88 7.40 7.36
N ILE A 58 0.09 8.28 7.09
CA ILE A 58 1.49 7.88 6.89
C ILE A 58 2.09 7.31 8.19
N ARG A 59 1.82 7.91 9.35
CA ARG A 59 2.22 7.32 10.64
C ARG A 59 1.60 5.95 10.85
N TRP A 60 0.35 5.76 10.48
CA TRP A 60 -0.29 4.46 10.56
C TRP A 60 0.39 3.46 9.61
N LEU A 61 0.59 3.83 8.36
CA LEU A 61 1.25 3.01 7.34
C LEU A 61 2.60 2.50 7.83
N ARG A 62 3.48 3.40 8.28
CA ARG A 62 4.83 3.04 8.77
C ARG A 62 4.84 2.12 10.00
N ARG A 63 3.80 2.18 10.83
CA ARG A 63 3.64 1.28 12.00
C ARG A 63 3.10 -0.10 11.63
N ASN A 64 2.49 -0.20 10.45
CA ASN A 64 1.63 -1.33 10.08
C ASN A 64 2.14 -2.12 8.86
N CYS A 65 3.03 -1.52 8.08
CA CYS A 65 3.65 -2.12 6.91
C CYS A 65 5.18 -1.98 7.04
N PRO A 66 5.95 -3.04 6.78
CA PRO A 66 7.40 -2.96 6.83
C PRO A 66 7.92 -2.07 5.69
N PRO A 67 9.04 -1.34 5.89
CA PRO A 67 9.61 -0.45 4.86
C PRO A 67 9.88 -1.16 3.53
N ALA A 68 10.33 -2.42 3.57
CA ALA A 68 10.57 -3.23 2.37
C ALA A 68 9.32 -3.37 1.49
N ARG A 69 8.14 -3.49 2.12
CA ARG A 69 6.89 -3.63 1.38
C ARG A 69 6.40 -2.32 0.79
N ILE A 70 6.66 -1.21 1.47
CA ILE A 70 6.45 0.14 0.92
C ILE A 70 7.37 0.35 -0.28
N ALA A 71 8.64 -0.01 -0.16
CA ALA A 71 9.62 0.12 -1.22
C ALA A 71 9.27 -0.72 -2.46
N GLU A 72 8.70 -1.92 -2.28
CA GLU A 72 8.21 -2.74 -3.39
C GLU A 72 7.07 -2.06 -4.15
N VAL A 73 6.12 -1.44 -3.43
CA VAL A 73 5.02 -0.69 -4.05
C VAL A 73 5.54 0.53 -4.81
N VAL A 74 6.50 1.27 -4.23
CA VAL A 74 7.14 2.42 -4.90
C VAL A 74 7.86 2.01 -6.19
N ARG A 75 8.55 0.86 -6.19
CA ARG A 75 9.23 0.35 -7.41
C ARG A 75 8.24 -0.08 -8.49
N ALA A 76 7.14 -0.73 -8.11
CA ALA A 76 6.27 -1.43 -9.06
C ALA A 76 5.04 -0.62 -9.53
N SER A 77 4.58 0.35 -8.72
CA SER A 77 3.33 1.08 -8.97
C SER A 77 3.40 1.91 -10.25
N ARG A 78 2.28 1.94 -10.97
CA ARG A 78 2.01 2.82 -12.12
C ARG A 78 1.01 3.92 -11.80
N ALA A 79 0.41 3.87 -10.60
CA ALA A 79 -0.69 4.75 -10.21
C ALA A 79 -0.24 5.89 -9.28
N ILE A 80 0.96 5.79 -8.71
CA ILE A 80 1.57 6.93 -7.98
C ILE A 80 2.19 7.93 -8.95
N SER A 81 2.15 9.20 -8.58
CA SER A 81 2.75 10.26 -9.39
C SER A 81 4.29 10.19 -9.36
N PRO A 82 4.99 10.72 -10.39
CA PRO A 82 6.45 10.83 -10.40
C PRO A 82 7.01 11.56 -9.17
N ASN A 83 6.28 12.56 -8.66
CA ASN A 83 6.69 13.33 -7.47
C ASN A 83 6.59 12.48 -6.20
N THR A 84 5.49 11.74 -6.02
CA THR A 84 5.35 10.76 -4.93
C THR A 84 6.46 9.71 -5.01
N ALA A 85 6.66 9.12 -6.19
CA ALA A 85 7.70 8.12 -6.39
C ALA A 85 9.09 8.66 -6.02
N ASN A 86 9.44 9.88 -6.44
CA ASN A 86 10.70 10.54 -6.07
C ASN A 86 10.83 10.77 -4.57
N LEU A 87 9.79 11.29 -3.92
CA LEU A 87 9.81 11.54 -2.48
C LEU A 87 10.10 10.25 -1.71
N TRP A 88 9.35 9.19 -2.01
CA TRP A 88 9.50 7.91 -1.32
C TRP A 88 10.80 7.18 -1.69
N ALA A 89 11.32 7.39 -2.90
CA ALA A 89 12.64 6.90 -3.29
C ALA A 89 13.74 7.49 -2.39
N LEU A 90 13.70 8.79 -2.15
CA LEU A 90 14.65 9.48 -1.26
C LEU A 90 14.52 9.01 0.19
N LEU A 91 13.28 8.83 0.68
CA LEU A 91 13.02 8.39 2.05
C LEU A 91 13.43 6.95 2.34
N LEU A 92 13.46 6.10 1.31
CA LEU A 92 13.71 4.65 1.42
C LEU A 92 15.02 4.21 0.75
N ASP A 93 15.83 5.16 0.28
CA ASP A 93 17.09 4.93 -0.44
C ASP A 93 16.93 3.96 -1.63
N ILE A 94 15.94 4.23 -2.49
CA ILE A 94 15.65 3.43 -3.68
C ILE A 94 16.33 4.08 -4.89
N PRO A 95 17.20 3.36 -5.62
CA PRO A 95 17.78 3.85 -6.87
C PRO A 95 16.69 4.22 -7.87
N ARG A 96 16.81 5.39 -8.50
CA ARG A 96 15.82 5.90 -9.46
C ARG A 96 15.55 4.94 -10.62
N GLY A 97 16.57 4.20 -11.06
CA GLY A 97 16.46 3.19 -12.13
C GLY A 97 15.58 1.99 -11.79
N ASP A 98 15.33 1.73 -10.49
CA ASP A 98 14.50 0.62 -10.03
C ASP A 98 13.00 0.96 -10.03
N ILE A 99 12.64 2.21 -10.33
CA ILE A 99 11.27 2.71 -10.22
C ILE A 99 10.63 2.73 -11.60
N ARG A 100 9.60 1.90 -11.77
CA ARG A 100 8.87 1.75 -13.03
C ARG A 100 8.25 3.04 -13.54
N CYS A 101 7.83 3.94 -12.64
CA CYS A 101 7.27 5.24 -12.97
C CYS A 101 8.25 6.13 -13.79
N PHE A 102 9.56 5.93 -13.64
CA PHE A 102 10.58 6.68 -14.38
C PHE A 102 11.10 5.96 -15.64
N SER A 103 10.52 4.80 -15.97
CA SER A 103 10.85 4.10 -17.22
C SER A 103 10.37 4.89 -18.44
N GLU A 104 10.99 4.63 -19.59
CA GLU A 104 10.81 5.39 -20.82
C GLU A 104 9.32 5.58 -21.19
N PRO A 105 8.89 6.82 -21.50
CA PRO A 105 7.50 7.08 -21.90
C PRO A 105 7.12 6.25 -23.11
N SER A 106 5.89 5.72 -23.13
CA SER A 106 5.35 5.01 -24.30
C SER A 106 5.05 5.92 -25.49
N LEU A 107 5.15 7.24 -25.31
CA LEU A 107 4.99 8.21 -26.38
C LEU A 107 6.32 8.37 -27.12
N LEU A 108 6.26 8.21 -28.44
CA LEU A 108 7.39 8.53 -29.30
C LEU A 108 7.80 10.01 -29.09
N PRO A 109 9.10 10.32 -29.08
CA PRO A 109 9.54 11.70 -29.02
C PRO A 109 8.92 12.50 -30.16
N HIS A 110 8.50 13.74 -29.89
CA HIS A 110 7.85 14.62 -30.86
C HIS A 110 8.65 14.77 -32.18
N SER A 111 9.98 14.60 -32.12
CA SER A 111 10.88 14.60 -33.28
C SER A 111 10.66 13.46 -34.27
N ALA A 112 9.88 12.43 -33.93
CA ALA A 112 9.54 11.32 -34.83
C ALA A 112 8.64 11.74 -36.01
N PHE A 113 7.97 12.91 -35.93
CA PHE A 113 7.03 13.38 -36.95
C PHE A 113 7.49 14.63 -37.73
N SER A 114 8.68 15.17 -37.47
CA SER A 114 9.16 16.41 -38.12
C SER A 114 9.97 16.19 -39.41
N ARG A 115 9.64 15.18 -40.22
CA ARG A 115 10.17 15.05 -41.59
C ARG A 115 9.03 14.99 -42.59
N SER A 116 8.68 16.14 -43.17
CA SER A 116 8.07 16.31 -44.49
C SER A 116 8.30 17.74 -44.93
#